data_AF-A0AAE0VPC1-F1
#
_entry.id   AF-A0AAE0VPC1-F1
#
_cell.length_a   1.000
_cell.length_b   1.000
_cell.length_c   1.000
_cell.angle_alpha   90.00
_cell.angle_beta   90.00
_cell.angle_gamma   90.00
#
_symmetry.space_group_name_H-M   'P 1'
#
loop_
_entity.id
_entity.type
_entity.pdbx_description
1 polymer ?
#
loop_
_entity_poly.entity_id
_entity_poly.type
_entity_poly.pdbx_seq_one_letter_code
_entity_poly.pdbx_strand_id
1 'polypeptide(L)'
;MSVVEQADFVLMVYEAAHELGHSLGANHDGEGKAIACKASDGFIMSPKYIHDTYGTPFPKNRWTFSKCSLNSFKKTLKNKFALVRVTGLTGS
;
A
#
# COMPACT_ATOMS: atom_id res chain seq x y z
N MET A 1 -30.43 -17.54 -5.58
CA MET A 1 -29.34 -16.54 -5.63
C MET A 1 -28.75 -16.44 -4.22
N SER A 2 -27.62 -17.07 -3.95
CA SER A 2 -26.87 -16.90 -2.70
C SER A 2 -25.77 -15.88 -2.95
N VAL A 3 -25.75 -14.80 -2.16
CA VAL A 3 -24.66 -13.82 -2.20
C VAL A 3 -23.48 -14.44 -1.44
N VAL A 4 -22.57 -15.09 -2.17
CA VAL A 4 -21.23 -15.36 -1.65
C VAL A 4 -20.48 -14.05 -1.84
N GLU A 5 -20.10 -13.36 -0.75
CA GLU A 5 -19.24 -12.19 -0.89
C GLU A 5 -17.96 -12.60 -1.63
N GLN A 6 -17.61 -11.85 -2.68
CA GLN A 6 -16.36 -12.03 -3.43
C GLN A 6 -15.16 -11.68 -2.53
N ALA A 7 -14.80 -12.57 -1.61
CA ALA A 7 -13.57 -12.48 -0.81
C ALA A 7 -12.34 -12.32 -1.73
N ASP A 8 -12.39 -12.91 -2.92
CA ASP A 8 -11.35 -12.80 -3.95
C ASP A 8 -11.20 -11.37 -4.49
N PHE A 9 -12.28 -10.60 -4.63
CA PHE A 9 -12.22 -9.24 -5.15
C PHE A 9 -11.53 -8.29 -4.17
N VAL A 10 -11.85 -8.41 -2.87
CA VAL A 10 -11.21 -7.65 -1.81
C VAL A 10 -9.70 -7.93 -1.77
N LEU A 11 -9.31 -9.20 -1.89
CA LEU A 11 -7.90 -9.57 -1.94
C LEU A 11 -7.22 -8.99 -3.19
N MET A 12 -7.83 -9.10 -4.37
CA MET A 12 -7.27 -8.51 -5.60
C MET A 12 -7.03 -7.01 -5.49
N VAL A 13 -7.98 -6.25 -4.93
CA VAL A 13 -7.81 -4.80 -4.74
C VAL A 13 -6.69 -4.50 -3.75
N TYR A 14 -6.56 -5.29 -2.68
CA TYR A 14 -5.46 -5.16 -1.73
C TYR A 14 -4.11 -5.44 -2.39
N GLU A 15 -3.96 -6.56 -3.08
CA GLU A 15 -2.72 -6.96 -3.77
C GLU A 15 -2.34 -5.93 -4.84
N ALA A 16 -3.30 -5.44 -5.62
CA ALA A 16 -3.05 -4.38 -6.58
C ALA A 16 -2.53 -3.10 -5.89
N ALA A 17 -3.10 -2.72 -4.75
CA ALA A 17 -2.61 -1.59 -3.97
C ALA A 17 -1.20 -1.84 -3.38
N HIS A 18 -0.92 -3.07 -2.96
CA HIS A 18 0.38 -3.51 -2.45
C HIS A 18 1.47 -3.38 -3.52
N GLU A 19 1.23 -3.93 -4.71
CA GLU A 19 2.18 -3.88 -5.83
C GLU A 19 2.35 -2.47 -6.41
N LEU A 20 1.29 -1.66 -6.39
CA LEU A 20 1.41 -0.23 -6.68
C LEU A 20 2.31 0.46 -5.64
N GLY A 21 2.24 0.08 -4.37
CA GLY A 21 3.14 0.55 -3.34
C GLY A 21 4.62 0.25 -3.65
N HIS A 22 4.93 -0.98 -4.09
CA HIS A 22 6.27 -1.32 -4.56
C HIS A 22 6.69 -0.49 -5.78
N SER A 23 5.80 -0.29 -6.75
CA SER A 23 6.05 0.57 -7.93
C SER A 23 6.36 2.02 -7.54
N LEU A 24 5.80 2.49 -6.43
CA LEU A 24 6.07 3.79 -5.82
C LEU A 24 7.25 3.78 -4.82
N GLY A 25 8.02 2.69 -4.75
CA GLY A 25 9.26 2.59 -4.00
C GLY A 25 9.08 2.31 -2.50
N ALA A 26 7.92 1.80 -2.07
CA ALA A 26 7.74 1.32 -0.71
C ALA A 26 8.34 -0.08 -0.52
N ASN A 27 9.01 -0.28 0.60
CA ASN A 27 9.38 -1.61 1.11
C ASN A 27 8.23 -2.18 1.92
N HIS A 28 8.28 -3.47 2.23
CA HIS A 28 7.39 -4.05 3.24
C HIS A 28 7.57 -3.36 4.60
N ASP A 29 6.47 -3.11 5.28
CA ASP A 29 6.48 -2.61 6.65
C ASP A 29 7.19 -3.63 7.55
N GLY A 30 8.20 -3.17 8.29
CA GLY A 30 9.04 -4.01 9.15
C GLY A 30 10.33 -4.44 8.48
N GLU A 31 10.60 -4.00 7.25
CA GLU A 31 11.77 -4.41 6.48
C GLU A 31 12.52 -3.24 5.84
N GLY A 32 13.84 -3.40 5.68
CA GLY A 32 14.71 -2.44 5.02
C GLY A 32 14.50 -0.98 5.49
N LYS A 33 14.11 -0.10 4.55
CA LYS A 33 13.89 1.33 4.84
C LYS A 33 12.58 1.61 5.60
N ALA A 34 11.71 0.61 5.76
CA ALA A 34 10.45 0.69 6.49
C ALA A 34 10.47 -0.08 7.82
N ILE A 35 11.66 -0.40 8.35
CA ILE A 35 11.85 -1.09 9.65
C ILE A 35 11.14 -0.41 10.83
N ALA A 36 10.90 0.90 10.74
CA ALA A 36 10.24 1.69 11.78
C ALA A 36 8.70 1.55 11.81
N CYS A 37 8.09 1.02 10.76
CA CYS A 37 6.66 0.69 10.69
C CYS A 37 6.53 -0.82 10.88
N LYS A 38 5.71 -1.30 11.82
CA LYS A 38 5.70 -2.74 12.15
C LYS A 38 4.79 -3.48 11.18
N ALA A 39 5.23 -4.64 10.71
CA ALA A 39 4.39 -5.58 9.95
C ALA A 39 3.08 -5.92 10.69
N SER A 40 3.13 -6.01 12.03
CA SER A 40 1.97 -6.31 12.88
C SER A 40 0.90 -5.22 12.90
N ASP A 41 1.23 -4.00 12.44
CA ASP A 41 0.25 -2.91 12.41
C ASP A 41 -0.77 -3.10 11.27
N GLY A 42 -0.49 -4.03 10.33
CA GLY A 42 -1.42 -4.51 9.33
C GLY A 42 -1.82 -3.46 8.28
N PHE A 43 -0.90 -2.59 7.89
CA PHE A 43 -1.06 -1.67 6.76
C PHE A 43 -0.95 -2.43 5.42
N ILE A 44 -1.28 -1.76 4.30
CA ILE A 44 -1.25 -2.35 2.95
C ILE A 44 0.13 -2.94 2.58
N MET A 45 1.23 -2.35 3.04
CA MET A 45 2.59 -2.86 2.73
C MET A 45 3.09 -3.88 3.76
N SER A 46 2.22 -4.45 4.59
CA SER A 46 2.65 -5.54 5.47
C SER A 46 3.10 -6.74 4.63
N PRO A 47 4.19 -7.44 4.98
CA PRO A 47 4.76 -8.54 4.18
C PRO A 47 3.82 -9.76 4.08
N LYS A 48 2.79 -9.82 4.93
CA LYS A 48 1.75 -10.84 4.89
C LYS A 48 0.41 -10.14 5.00
N TYR A 49 -0.50 -10.44 4.09
CA TYR A 49 -1.89 -10.07 4.28
C TYR A 49 -2.46 -10.85 5.47
N ILE A 50 -3.01 -10.11 6.43
CA ILE A 50 -3.66 -10.70 7.58
C ILE A 50 -5.11 -10.98 7.17
N HIS A 51 -5.35 -12.21 6.72
CA HIS A 51 -6.67 -12.72 6.33
C HIS A 51 -7.56 -12.90 7.56
N ASP A 52 -8.88 -12.98 7.32
CA ASP A 52 -9.78 -13.52 8.32
C ASP A 52 -9.29 -14.93 8.69
N THR A 53 -9.09 -15.14 9.97
CA THR A 53 -9.17 -16.47 10.56
C THR A 53 -10.20 -16.35 11.67
N TYR A 54 -11.04 -17.37 11.86
CA TYR A 54 -12.09 -17.36 12.87
C TYR A 54 -11.49 -16.96 14.24
N GLY A 55 -11.91 -15.81 14.79
CA GLY A 55 -11.43 -15.31 16.08
C GLY A 55 -10.27 -14.29 16.05
N THR A 56 -9.70 -13.94 14.89
CA THR A 56 -8.73 -12.85 14.79
C THR A 56 -9.39 -11.54 14.33
N PRO A 57 -9.36 -10.46 15.13
CA PRO A 57 -9.88 -9.16 14.71
C PRO A 57 -9.14 -8.64 13.49
N PHE A 58 -9.86 -7.99 12.56
CA PHE A 58 -9.23 -7.33 11.43
C PHE A 58 -8.20 -6.29 11.90
N PRO A 59 -7.02 -6.20 11.24
CA PRO A 59 -6.13 -5.09 11.48
C PRO A 59 -6.84 -3.79 11.11
N LYS A 60 -6.83 -2.82 12.01
CA LYS A 60 -7.50 -1.53 11.83
C LYS A 60 -6.99 -0.76 10.60
N ASN A 61 -5.77 -1.04 10.18
CA ASN A 61 -5.07 -0.26 9.14
C ASN A 61 -5.01 -0.96 7.77
N ARG A 62 -5.73 -2.05 7.55
CA ARG A 62 -5.64 -2.88 6.32
C ARG A 62 -5.98 -2.16 5.02
N TRP A 63 -6.62 -0.99 5.10
CA TRP A 63 -7.00 -0.16 3.96
C TRP A 63 -6.17 1.12 3.84
N THR A 64 -5.11 1.24 4.62
CA THR A 64 -4.25 2.42 4.64
C THR A 64 -2.78 2.05 4.46
N PHE A 65 -2.01 3.02 3.95
CA PHE A 65 -0.56 2.93 3.89
C PHE A 65 0.07 3.49 5.16
N SER A 66 1.15 2.86 5.63
CA SER A 66 1.91 3.35 6.77
C SER A 66 2.60 4.68 6.45
N LYS A 67 3.05 5.39 7.50
CA LYS A 67 3.88 6.59 7.32
C LYS A 67 5.19 6.30 6.56
N CYS A 68 5.72 5.07 6.65
CA CYS A 68 6.95 4.68 5.95
C CYS A 68 6.69 4.60 4.44
N SER A 69 5.61 3.96 4.04
CA SER A 69 5.16 3.88 2.64
C SER A 69 4.87 5.26 2.07
N LEU A 70 4.15 6.12 2.81
CA LEU A 70 3.88 7.49 2.40
C LEU A 70 5.15 8.32 2.18
N ASN A 71 6.19 8.12 3.01
CA ASN A 71 7.46 8.79 2.84
C ASN A 71 8.20 8.32 1.58
N SER A 72 8.18 7.01 1.30
CA SER A 72 8.68 6.46 0.03
C SER A 72 7.94 7.04 -1.16
N PHE A 73 6.60 7.11 -1.12
CA PHE A 73 5.79 7.67 -2.20
C PHE A 73 6.15 9.12 -2.46
N LYS A 74 6.23 9.96 -1.41
CA LYS A 74 6.64 11.35 -1.54
C LYS A 74 8.03 11.49 -2.18
N LYS A 75 8.98 10.64 -1.81
CA LYS A 75 10.33 10.65 -2.39
C LYS A 75 10.30 10.24 -3.87
N THR A 76 9.57 9.18 -4.19
CA THR A 76 9.46 8.66 -5.56
C THR A 76 8.75 9.65 -6.48
N LEU A 77 7.65 10.26 -6.03
CA LEU A 77 6.90 11.25 -6.80
C LEU A 77 7.73 12.52 -7.08
N LYS A 78 8.56 12.96 -6.13
CA LYS A 78 9.51 14.06 -6.37
C LYS A 78 10.54 13.74 -7.45
N ASN A 79 10.85 12.45 -7.66
CA ASN A 79 11.89 11.99 -8.58
C ASN A 79 11.35 11.39 -9.88
N LYS A 80 10.03 11.17 -10.01
CA LYS A 80 9.39 10.58 -11.19
C LYS A 80 8.45 11.58 -11.85
N PHE A 81 8.97 12.26 -12.87
CA PHE A 81 8.27 13.28 -13.65
C PHE A 81 6.94 12.79 -14.25
N ALA A 82 6.83 11.51 -14.65
CA ALA A 82 5.62 10.94 -15.25
C ALA A 82 4.40 10.85 -14.29
N LEU A 83 4.60 10.99 -12.98
CA LEU A 83 3.53 10.95 -11.98
C LEU A 83 3.20 12.33 -11.40
N VAL A 84 3.97 13.36 -11.77
CA VAL A 84 3.70 14.75 -11.39
C VAL A 84 2.92 15.37 -12.55
N ARG A 85 1.79 16.02 -12.25
CA ARG A 85 1.07 16.80 -13.25
C ARG A 85 2.04 17.84 -13.81
N VAL A 86 2.36 17.78 -15.10
CA VAL A 86 3.13 18.82 -15.78
C VAL A 86 2.25 20.06 -15.87
N THR A 87 2.24 20.88 -14.82
CA THR A 87 1.77 22.26 -14.91
C THR A 87 2.97 23.12 -15.30
N GLY A 88 3.24 23.22 -16.60
CA GLY A 88 4.32 24.08 -17.09
C GLY A 88 4.87 23.70 -18.47
N LEU A 89 4.03 23.75 -19.49
CA LEU A 89 4.51 24.09 -20.84
C LEU A 89 4.18 25.57 -21.07
N THR A 90 4.94 26.48 -20.46
CA THR A 90 5.14 27.82 -21.01
C THR A 90 6.55 27.86 -21.53
N GLY A 91 6.71 27.48 -22.79
CA GLY A 91 7.94 27.71 -23.54
C GLY A 91 8.20 29.21 -23.64
N SER A 92 9.45 29.59 -23.38
CA SER A 92 10.02 30.87 -23.79
C SER A 92 10.34 30.86 -25.27
#